data_AF-A0A978V7X9-F1
#
_entry.id   AF-A0A978V7X9-F1
#
_cell.length_a   1.000
_cell.length_b   1.000
_cell.length_c   1.000
_cell.angle_alpha   90.00
_cell.angle_beta   90.00
_cell.angle_gamma   90.00
#
_symmetry.space_group_name_H-M   'P 1'
#
loop_
_entity.id
_entity.type
_entity.pdbx_description
1 polymer ?
#
loop_
_entity_poly.entity_id
_entity_poly.type
_entity_poly.pdbx_seq_one_letter_code
_entity_poly.pdbx_strand_id
1 'polypeptide(L)'
;MQVSMDFLIPNLNTSIIALCAIVILVIISYLILHRGVDKSKVAIAPEAKGSWPIIGHLPLLGGSTPPRMHRALVVSNCEMAKECFTINDLQVLSRPKLIATKHFSYNHAMFGFAPYGTYWCEIRKITTLHLLSNRRIELLKHIRIAEVAIFLKQLYGFWTEKKNLSDQALEEMKPCRGDMTLNVILKTVAGKRYSTGPGDVGGKKESWQTQEGNEGILLFGGLVWPGDVIPFLRFLDLGGYERVMKKTAKELDDTLDRWLQEHKRKRERGTDQLVKEEQDFMDVMLSVPEDYSDIAGHDGDTINKSTTLVIAY
;
A
#
# COMPACT_ATOMS: atom_id res chain seq x y z
N MET A 1 30.89 45.60 -48.27
CA MET A 1 30.15 45.18 -47.06
C MET A 1 29.26 44.02 -47.47
N GLN A 2 29.73 42.79 -47.27
CA GLN A 2 29.04 41.57 -47.70
C GLN A 2 29.11 40.61 -46.52
N VAL A 3 28.04 40.58 -45.74
CA VAL A 3 27.88 39.67 -44.60
C VAL A 3 27.52 38.32 -45.20
N SER A 4 28.48 37.39 -45.21
CA SER A 4 28.30 36.04 -45.75
C SER A 4 27.36 35.23 -44.85
N MET A 5 26.37 34.64 -45.50
CA MET A 5 25.21 33.95 -44.93
C MET A 5 25.51 32.46 -44.71
N ASP A 6 26.68 32.15 -44.14
CA ASP A 6 27.23 30.78 -44.16
C ASP A 6 27.03 29.99 -42.85
N PHE A 7 26.29 30.52 -41.88
CA PHE A 7 26.18 29.91 -40.54
C PHE A 7 24.93 29.03 -40.30
N LEU A 8 24.00 28.93 -41.26
CA LEU A 8 22.70 28.26 -41.05
C LEU A 8 22.56 26.86 -41.65
N ILE A 9 23.52 26.41 -42.48
CA ILE A 9 23.39 25.17 -43.26
C ILE A 9 23.87 23.89 -42.52
N PRO A 10 24.91 23.89 -41.66
CA PRO A 10 25.41 22.65 -41.04
C PRO A 10 24.47 22.02 -40.01
N ASN A 11 23.64 22.82 -39.32
CA ASN A 11 22.77 22.35 -38.23
C ASN A 11 21.44 21.74 -38.71
N LEU A 12 21.05 22.02 -39.96
CA LEU A 12 19.84 21.46 -40.53
C LEU A 12 20.01 19.97 -40.79
N ASN A 13 21.19 19.55 -41.26
CA ASN A 13 21.49 18.14 -41.54
C ASN A 13 21.53 17.28 -40.29
N THR A 14 22.12 17.75 -39.18
CA THR A 14 22.16 17.01 -37.91
C THR A 14 20.77 16.86 -37.29
N SER A 15 19.94 17.90 -37.37
CA SER A 15 18.56 17.88 -36.87
C SER A 15 17.67 16.94 -37.69
N ILE A 16 17.83 16.91 -39.01
CA ILE A 16 17.10 15.98 -39.90
C ILE A 16 17.53 14.53 -39.62
N ILE A 17 18.83 14.27 -39.46
CA ILE A 17 19.33 12.93 -39.12
C ILE A 17 18.78 12.46 -37.78
N ALA A 18 18.73 13.34 -36.76
CA ALA A 18 18.15 13.02 -35.46
C ALA A 18 16.65 12.71 -35.57
N LEU A 19 15.90 13.47 -36.36
CA LEU A 19 14.47 13.23 -36.57
C LEU A 19 14.22 11.89 -37.29
N CYS A 20 15.00 11.58 -38.33
CA CYS A 20 14.93 10.30 -39.04
C CYS A 20 15.27 9.12 -38.13
N ALA A 21 16.28 9.26 -37.26
CA ALA A 21 16.63 8.22 -36.29
C ALA A 21 15.50 7.97 -35.28
N ILE A 22 14.82 9.02 -34.82
CA ILE A 22 13.64 8.89 -33.94
C ILE A 22 12.49 8.17 -34.66
N VAL A 23 12.20 8.54 -35.91
CA VAL A 23 11.13 7.89 -36.70
C VAL A 23 11.45 6.41 -36.93
N ILE A 24 12.70 6.07 -37.25
CA ILE A 24 13.14 4.67 -37.42
C ILE A 24 13.03 3.90 -36.11
N LEU A 25 13.40 4.49 -34.96
CA LEU A 25 13.22 3.86 -33.65
C LEU A 25 11.75 3.63 -33.32
N VAL A 26 10.86 4.55 -33.68
CA VAL A 26 9.40 4.39 -33.51
C VAL A 26 8.88 3.26 -34.39
N ILE A 27 9.33 3.16 -35.64
CA ILE A 27 8.93 2.09 -36.57
C ILE A 27 9.46 0.73 -36.08
N ILE A 28 10.72 0.64 -35.65
CA ILE A 28 11.29 -0.59 -35.10
C ILE A 28 10.56 -0.99 -33.83
N SER A 29 10.27 -0.06 -32.92
CA SER A 29 9.47 -0.30 -31.73
C SER A 29 8.07 -0.81 -32.08
N TYR A 30 7.41 -0.19 -33.06
CA TYR A 30 6.11 -0.61 -33.58
C TYR A 30 6.16 -2.04 -34.14
N LEU A 31 7.17 -2.38 -34.94
CA LEU A 31 7.34 -3.71 -35.53
C LEU A 31 7.69 -4.79 -34.49
N ILE A 32 8.45 -4.44 -33.45
CA ILE A 32 8.74 -5.34 -32.33
C ILE A 32 7.48 -5.55 -31.48
N LEU A 33 6.68 -4.50 -31.25
CA LEU A 33 5.39 -4.59 -30.55
C LEU A 33 4.34 -5.38 -31.34
N HIS A 34 4.34 -5.25 -32.67
CA HIS A 34 3.41 -5.96 -33.56
C HIS A 34 3.91 -7.30 -34.07
N ARG A 35 5.05 -7.77 -33.57
CA ARG A 35 5.54 -9.11 -33.89
C ARG A 35 4.60 -10.14 -33.28
N GLY A 36 3.71 -10.66 -34.13
CA GLY A 36 2.69 -11.63 -33.75
C GLY A 36 3.34 -12.83 -33.07
N VAL A 37 3.00 -13.04 -31.80
CA VAL A 37 3.30 -14.29 -31.10
C VAL A 37 2.44 -15.37 -31.75
N ASP A 38 3.08 -16.43 -32.24
CA ASP A 38 2.39 -17.60 -32.78
C ASP A 38 1.37 -18.10 -31.77
N LYS A 39 0.08 -18.02 -32.14
CA LYS A 39 -1.01 -18.46 -31.28
C LYS A 39 -1.04 -19.99 -31.29
N SER A 40 -0.36 -20.61 -30.34
CA SER A 40 -0.64 -22.00 -30.00
C SER A 40 -2.14 -22.14 -29.64
N LYS A 41 -2.75 -23.29 -29.99
CA LYS A 41 -4.17 -23.62 -29.80
C LYS A 41 -4.52 -23.84 -28.33
N VAL A 42 -4.21 -22.89 -27.46
CA VAL A 42 -4.68 -22.86 -26.08
C VAL A 42 -6.00 -22.11 -26.07
N ALA A 43 -7.01 -22.61 -25.35
CA ALA A 43 -8.25 -21.88 -25.13
C ALA A 43 -7.92 -20.61 -24.32
N ILE A 44 -7.93 -19.45 -24.99
CA ILE A 44 -7.66 -18.15 -24.36
C ILE A 44 -8.98 -17.60 -23.83
N ALA A 45 -8.96 -17.01 -22.64
CA ALA A 45 -10.10 -16.28 -22.11
C ALA A 45 -10.60 -15.23 -23.13
N PRO A 46 -11.92 -14.98 -23.22
CA PRO A 46 -12.46 -14.00 -24.15
C PRO A 46 -11.87 -12.62 -23.88
N GLU A 47 -11.34 -11.99 -24.92
CA GLU A 47 -10.80 -10.64 -24.84
C GLU A 47 -11.94 -9.62 -24.97
N ALA A 48 -11.94 -8.62 -24.09
CA ALA A 48 -12.90 -7.52 -24.20
C ALA A 48 -12.73 -6.81 -25.56
N LYS A 49 -13.80 -6.21 -26.09
CA LYS A 49 -13.72 -5.40 -27.32
C LYS A 49 -13.30 -3.96 -26.98
N GLY A 50 -12.73 -3.25 -27.96
CA GLY A 50 -12.45 -1.82 -27.85
C GLY A 50 -11.06 -1.46 -27.28
N SER A 51 -10.09 -2.37 -27.36
CA SER A 51 -8.69 -2.07 -27.00
C SER A 51 -8.05 -1.09 -27.98
N TRP A 52 -7.32 -0.10 -27.47
CA TRP A 52 -6.48 0.79 -28.26
C TRP A 52 -5.05 0.23 -28.38
N PRO A 53 -4.30 0.56 -29.47
CA PRO A 53 -2.88 0.24 -29.54
C PRO A 53 -2.14 0.79 -28.31
N ILE A 54 -1.24 -0.01 -27.72
CA ILE A 54 -0.37 0.33 -26.58
C ILE A 54 -1.11 0.48 -25.22
N ILE A 55 -2.32 1.06 -25.20
CA ILE A 55 -3.06 1.38 -23.97
C ILE A 55 -4.15 0.36 -23.62
N GLY A 56 -4.51 -0.54 -24.53
CA GLY A 56 -5.47 -1.61 -24.28
C GLY A 56 -6.88 -1.08 -23.98
N HIS A 57 -7.62 -1.76 -23.09
CA HIS A 57 -9.01 -1.43 -22.71
C HIS A 57 -9.14 -0.31 -21.69
N LEU A 58 -8.03 0.30 -21.30
CA LEU A 58 -7.98 1.32 -20.27
C LEU A 58 -8.92 2.51 -20.48
N PRO A 59 -9.06 3.10 -21.69
CA PRO A 59 -9.98 4.23 -21.87
C PRO A 59 -11.43 3.90 -21.54
N LEU A 60 -11.79 2.61 -21.48
CA LEU A 60 -13.11 2.11 -21.14
C LEU A 60 -13.30 1.91 -19.62
N LEU A 61 -12.21 1.88 -18.85
CA LEU A 61 -12.21 1.78 -17.39
C LEU A 61 -12.26 3.21 -16.84
N GLY A 62 -13.48 3.77 -16.72
CA GLY A 62 -13.70 5.16 -16.30
C GLY A 62 -13.06 5.48 -14.94
N GLY A 63 -11.88 6.11 -14.97
CA GLY A 63 -11.14 6.64 -13.84
C GLY A 63 -9.96 7.49 -14.34
N SER A 64 -9.62 8.57 -13.65
CA SER A 64 -8.62 9.59 -14.06
C SER A 64 -7.15 9.13 -14.01
N THR A 65 -6.86 7.85 -14.20
CA THR A 65 -5.49 7.33 -14.18
C THR A 65 -5.27 6.37 -15.34
N PRO A 66 -4.21 6.54 -16.15
CA PRO A 66 -3.98 5.66 -17.27
C PRO A 66 -3.24 4.39 -16.78
N PRO A 67 -3.68 3.12 -17.03
CA PRO A 67 -2.88 2.17 -17.86
C PRO A 67 -3.43 0.76 -18.32
N ARG A 68 -2.78 0.08 -19.31
CA ARG A 68 -2.12 -1.25 -19.12
C ARG A 68 -1.28 -1.77 -20.33
N MET A 69 -0.01 -2.12 -20.06
CA MET A 69 0.89 -3.01 -20.84
C MET A 69 0.91 -4.47 -20.30
N HIS A 70 0.21 -4.75 -19.20
CA HIS A 70 0.15 -6.08 -18.57
C HIS A 70 -1.20 -6.75 -18.80
N ARG A 71 -1.19 -8.06 -19.14
CA ARG A 71 -2.41 -8.86 -19.25
C ARG A 71 -3.11 -8.99 -17.89
N ALA A 72 -4.42 -8.86 -17.90
CA ALA A 72 -5.26 -9.00 -16.74
C ALA A 72 -6.42 -9.94 -17.07
N LEU A 73 -6.77 -10.81 -16.12
CA LEU A 73 -7.95 -11.66 -16.20
C LEU A 73 -8.96 -11.16 -15.18
N VAL A 74 -10.16 -10.81 -15.64
CA VAL A 74 -11.28 -10.44 -14.76
C VAL A 74 -12.13 -11.68 -14.53
N VAL A 75 -12.21 -12.11 -13.28
CA VAL A 75 -13.05 -13.24 -12.86
C VAL A 75 -14.31 -12.66 -12.22
N SER A 76 -15.46 -12.85 -12.88
CA SER A 76 -16.74 -12.26 -12.48
C SER A 76 -17.83 -13.28 -12.13
N ASN A 77 -17.53 -14.57 -12.17
CA ASN A 77 -18.46 -15.64 -11.78
C ASN A 77 -17.87 -16.49 -10.63
N CYS A 78 -18.74 -17.12 -9.85
CA CYS A 78 -18.33 -17.82 -8.63
C CYS A 78 -17.68 -19.17 -8.94
N GLU A 79 -18.05 -19.83 -10.05
CA GLU A 79 -17.47 -21.10 -10.48
C GLU A 79 -15.99 -20.96 -10.84
N MET A 80 -15.64 -19.94 -11.63
CA MET A 80 -14.26 -19.60 -11.98
C MET A 80 -13.49 -19.06 -10.77
N ALA A 81 -14.12 -18.26 -9.91
CA ALA A 81 -13.48 -17.83 -8.67
C ALA A 81 -13.13 -19.04 -7.79
N LYS A 82 -14.05 -20.01 -7.65
CA LYS A 82 -13.81 -21.27 -6.95
C LYS A 82 -12.66 -22.02 -7.60
N GLU A 83 -12.66 -22.17 -8.93
CA GLU A 83 -11.57 -22.84 -9.64
C GLU A 83 -10.21 -22.16 -9.41
N CYS A 84 -10.16 -20.82 -9.49
CA CYS A 84 -8.96 -20.04 -9.20
C CYS A 84 -8.46 -20.23 -7.76
N PHE A 85 -9.34 -20.23 -6.76
CA PHE A 85 -8.94 -20.29 -5.35
C PHE A 85 -8.96 -21.71 -4.73
N THR A 86 -9.16 -22.75 -5.53
CA THR A 86 -9.11 -24.15 -5.07
C THR A 86 -8.23 -25.04 -5.94
N ILE A 87 -8.50 -25.12 -7.24
CA ILE A 87 -7.79 -26.03 -8.15
C ILE A 87 -6.48 -25.38 -8.64
N ASN A 88 -6.55 -24.08 -8.96
CA ASN A 88 -5.44 -23.32 -9.52
C ASN A 88 -4.86 -22.28 -8.56
N ASP A 89 -5.06 -22.47 -7.25
CA ASP A 89 -4.71 -21.50 -6.20
C ASP A 89 -3.23 -21.10 -6.28
N LEU A 90 -2.31 -22.07 -6.37
CA LEU A 90 -0.87 -21.83 -6.48
C LEU A 90 -0.49 -20.87 -7.62
N GLN A 91 -1.25 -20.87 -8.73
CA GLN A 91 -0.97 -20.00 -9.88
C GLN A 91 -1.43 -18.55 -9.66
N VAL A 92 -2.42 -18.32 -8.79
CA VAL A 92 -3.00 -17.00 -8.51
C VAL A 92 -2.58 -16.41 -7.15
N LEU A 93 -1.84 -17.18 -6.33
CA LEU A 93 -1.37 -16.74 -5.01
C LEU A 93 -0.33 -15.63 -5.07
N SER A 94 0.47 -15.57 -6.13
CA SER A 94 1.54 -14.56 -6.26
C SER A 94 0.98 -13.16 -6.52
N ARG A 95 1.57 -12.15 -5.87
CA ARG A 95 1.21 -10.74 -6.05
C ARG A 95 2.08 -10.08 -7.12
N PRO A 96 1.53 -9.16 -7.93
CA PRO A 96 2.34 -8.38 -8.86
C PRO A 96 3.30 -7.47 -8.09
N LYS A 97 4.53 -7.33 -8.58
CA LYS A 97 5.54 -6.44 -8.00
C LYS A 97 5.24 -5.00 -8.42
N LEU A 98 4.63 -4.23 -7.54
CA LEU A 98 4.26 -2.83 -7.76
C LEU A 98 5.22 -1.89 -7.05
N ILE A 99 5.43 -0.68 -7.58
CA ILE A 99 6.27 0.37 -6.98
C ILE A 99 5.76 0.74 -5.58
N ALA A 100 4.44 0.91 -5.43
CA ALA A 100 3.82 1.20 -4.14
C ALA A 100 4.16 0.12 -3.11
N THR A 101 3.99 -1.15 -3.49
CA THR A 101 4.39 -2.27 -2.61
C THR A 101 5.88 -2.20 -2.31
N LYS A 102 6.77 -1.97 -3.27
CA LYS A 102 8.22 -1.92 -2.98
C LYS A 102 8.57 -0.93 -1.88
N HIS A 103 7.96 0.26 -1.88
CA HIS A 103 8.27 1.32 -0.90
C HIS A 103 7.58 1.11 0.45
N PHE A 104 6.29 0.75 0.47
CA PHE A 104 5.53 0.62 1.72
C PHE A 104 5.62 -0.77 2.38
N SER A 105 5.97 -1.81 1.62
CA SER A 105 6.04 -3.20 2.11
C SER A 105 7.42 -3.64 2.59
N TYR A 106 8.36 -2.71 2.80
CA TYR A 106 9.75 -3.03 3.16
C TYR A 106 10.38 -4.02 2.16
N ASN A 107 10.32 -3.69 0.86
CA ASN A 107 10.78 -4.57 -0.21
C ASN A 107 10.16 -5.98 -0.14
N HIS A 108 8.85 -6.05 0.11
CA HIS A 108 8.03 -7.26 0.15
C HIS A 108 8.16 -8.12 1.42
N ALA A 109 8.67 -7.56 2.52
CA ALA A 109 8.57 -8.21 3.83
C ALA A 109 7.10 -8.25 4.32
N MET A 110 6.29 -7.27 3.95
CA MET A 110 4.87 -7.23 4.30
C MET A 110 4.10 -8.41 3.68
N PHE A 111 3.66 -9.37 4.49
CA PHE A 111 3.14 -10.65 3.99
C PHE A 111 1.87 -10.55 3.13
N GLY A 112 1.08 -9.47 3.26
CA GLY A 112 -0.07 -9.21 2.39
C GLY A 112 0.31 -8.98 0.92
N PHE A 113 1.55 -8.54 0.67
CA PHE A 113 2.11 -8.24 -0.65
C PHE A 113 3.35 -9.06 -0.99
N ALA A 114 3.82 -9.91 -0.07
CA ALA A 114 4.94 -10.81 -0.31
C ALA A 114 4.58 -11.85 -1.39
N PRO A 115 5.53 -12.24 -2.26
CA PRO A 115 5.33 -13.36 -3.16
C PRO A 115 5.12 -14.66 -2.37
N TYR A 116 4.37 -15.59 -2.94
CA TYR A 116 4.16 -16.89 -2.32
C TYR A 116 5.49 -17.64 -2.17
N GLY A 117 5.70 -18.25 -1.00
CA GLY A 117 6.92 -18.97 -0.65
C GLY A 117 6.92 -19.38 0.82
N THR A 118 8.03 -20.00 1.26
CA THR A 118 8.21 -20.47 2.65
C THR A 118 8.03 -19.34 3.66
N TYR A 119 8.66 -18.19 3.42
CA TYR A 119 8.51 -16.98 4.24
C TYR A 119 7.04 -16.58 4.42
N TRP A 120 6.29 -16.46 3.32
CA TRP A 120 4.89 -16.07 3.34
C TRP A 120 4.03 -17.05 4.14
N CYS A 121 4.27 -18.36 3.99
CA CYS A 121 3.57 -19.40 4.75
C CYS A 121 3.82 -19.27 6.25
N GLU A 122 5.08 -19.13 6.66
CA GLU A 122 5.47 -19.05 8.07
C GLU A 122 4.91 -17.79 8.73
N ILE A 123 5.11 -16.60 8.14
CA ILE A 123 4.64 -15.36 8.75
C ILE A 123 3.11 -15.28 8.81
N ARG A 124 2.40 -15.85 7.81
CA ARG A 124 0.93 -15.95 7.83
C ARG A 124 0.45 -16.89 8.93
N LYS A 125 1.15 -18.01 9.13
CA LYS A 125 0.88 -18.95 10.23
C LYS A 125 1.08 -18.28 11.59
N ILE A 126 2.20 -17.56 11.78
CA ILE A 126 2.49 -16.81 13.01
C ILE A 126 1.39 -15.78 13.28
N THR A 127 1.07 -14.96 12.27
CA THR A 127 0.03 -13.93 12.35
C THR A 127 -1.31 -14.53 12.75
N THR A 128 -1.72 -15.63 12.13
CA THR A 128 -3.02 -16.26 12.40
C THR A 128 -3.07 -16.90 13.79
N LEU A 129 -1.99 -17.57 14.22
CA LEU A 129 -1.97 -18.29 15.49
C LEU A 129 -1.76 -17.37 16.70
N HIS A 130 -0.93 -16.35 16.57
CA HIS A 130 -0.50 -15.53 17.72
C HIS A 130 -1.18 -14.16 17.79
N LEU A 131 -1.48 -13.55 16.64
CA LEU A 131 -2.05 -12.19 16.57
C LEU A 131 -3.56 -12.22 16.36
N LEU A 132 -4.04 -13.00 15.39
CA LEU A 132 -5.44 -13.03 14.98
C LEU A 132 -6.23 -14.23 15.54
N SER A 133 -5.71 -14.90 16.57
CA SER A 133 -6.42 -16.00 17.21
C SER A 133 -7.61 -15.51 18.03
N ASN A 134 -8.66 -16.33 18.13
CA ASN A 134 -9.84 -16.02 18.95
C ASN A 134 -9.46 -15.63 20.39
N ARG A 135 -8.47 -16.32 20.97
CA ARG A 135 -7.96 -16.00 22.31
C ARG A 135 -7.40 -14.57 22.38
N ARG A 136 -6.59 -14.16 21.40
CA ARG A 136 -5.99 -12.81 21.38
C ARG A 136 -7.04 -11.73 21.16
N ILE A 137 -7.98 -11.97 20.24
CA ILE A 137 -9.10 -11.05 19.97
C ILE A 137 -9.95 -10.84 21.22
N GLU A 138 -10.16 -11.90 22.02
CA GLU A 138 -10.91 -11.84 23.26
C GLU A 138 -10.15 -11.08 24.37
N LEU A 139 -8.84 -11.30 24.51
CA LEU A 139 -8.00 -10.54 25.45
C LEU A 139 -8.03 -9.04 25.16
N LEU A 140 -7.97 -8.66 23.88
CA LEU A 140 -7.95 -7.26 23.44
C LEU A 140 -9.34 -6.65 23.23
N LYS A 141 -10.43 -7.34 23.58
CA LYS A 141 -11.80 -6.83 23.36
C LYS A 141 -12.08 -5.50 24.05
N HIS A 142 -11.44 -5.28 25.19
CA HIS A 142 -11.59 -4.09 26.02
C HIS A 142 -11.19 -2.82 25.25
N ILE A 143 -10.23 -2.92 24.32
CA ILE A 143 -9.81 -1.83 23.44
C ILE A 143 -10.99 -1.34 22.60
N ARG A 144 -11.70 -2.25 21.92
CA ARG A 144 -12.88 -1.89 21.11
C ARG A 144 -13.97 -1.24 21.95
N ILE A 145 -14.25 -1.79 23.13
CA ILE A 145 -15.27 -1.24 24.03
C ILE A 145 -14.90 0.18 24.45
N ALA A 146 -13.63 0.40 24.85
CA ALA A 146 -13.15 1.71 25.27
C ALA A 146 -13.22 2.74 24.13
N GLU A 147 -12.80 2.37 22.91
CA GLU A 147 -12.84 3.29 21.77
C GLU A 147 -14.27 3.64 21.33
N VAL A 148 -15.20 2.67 21.34
CA VAL A 148 -16.62 2.95 21.08
C VAL A 148 -17.19 3.88 22.15
N ALA A 149 -16.85 3.68 23.42
CA ALA A 149 -17.30 4.55 24.50
C ALA A 149 -16.77 5.99 24.33
N ILE A 150 -15.52 6.16 23.91
CA ILE A 150 -14.94 7.49 23.64
C ILE A 150 -15.62 8.14 22.45
N PHE A 151 -15.83 7.40 21.36
CA PHE A 151 -16.54 7.87 20.17
C PHE A 151 -17.96 8.34 20.52
N LEU A 152 -18.71 7.57 21.31
CA LEU A 152 -20.06 7.97 21.75
C LEU A 152 -20.04 9.23 22.62
N LYS A 153 -19.03 9.40 23.49
CA LYS A 153 -18.85 10.63 24.28
C LYS A 153 -18.56 11.83 23.38
N GLN A 154 -17.73 11.67 22.36
CA GLN A 154 -17.42 12.73 21.40
C GLN A 154 -18.67 13.13 20.59
N LEU A 155 -19.43 12.16 20.08
CA LEU A 155 -20.70 12.40 19.39
C LEU A 155 -21.70 13.13 20.31
N TYR A 156 -21.79 12.72 21.57
CA TYR A 156 -22.67 13.39 22.53
C TYR A 156 -22.23 14.83 22.80
N GLY A 157 -20.93 15.06 23.00
CA GLY A 157 -20.37 16.41 23.14
C GLY A 157 -20.65 17.29 21.92
N PHE A 158 -20.40 16.76 20.72
CA PHE A 158 -20.73 17.45 19.47
C PHE A 158 -22.22 17.79 19.38
N TRP A 159 -23.10 16.84 19.70
CA TRP A 159 -24.53 17.07 19.71
C TRP A 159 -24.92 18.16 20.71
N THR A 160 -24.36 18.16 21.92
CA THR A 160 -24.65 19.20 22.92
C THR A 160 -24.20 20.60 22.48
N GLU A 161 -23.09 20.70 21.76
CA GLU A 161 -22.54 21.98 21.30
C GLU A 161 -23.23 22.51 20.03
N LYS A 162 -23.60 21.61 19.11
CA LYS A 162 -24.10 21.98 17.77
C LYS A 162 -25.57 21.70 17.54
N LYS A 163 -26.33 21.38 18.59
CA LYS A 163 -27.78 21.20 18.46
C LYS A 163 -28.47 22.50 18.05
N ASN A 164 -29.34 22.38 17.07
CA ASN A 164 -30.23 23.46 16.65
C ASN A 164 -31.43 23.58 17.61
N LEU A 165 -32.29 24.58 17.37
CA LEU A 165 -33.55 24.79 18.10
C LEU A 165 -34.49 23.57 18.11
N SER A 166 -34.30 22.63 17.17
CA SER A 166 -35.02 21.36 17.05
C SER A 166 -34.31 20.16 17.71
N ASP A 167 -33.30 20.39 18.54
CA ASP A 167 -32.45 19.35 19.18
C ASP A 167 -31.76 18.39 18.18
N GLN A 168 -31.48 18.88 16.97
CA GLN A 168 -30.78 18.13 15.92
C GLN A 168 -29.40 18.72 15.63
N ALA A 169 -28.41 17.85 15.39
CA ALA A 169 -27.07 18.23 14.95
C ALA A 169 -26.69 17.39 13.72
N LEU A 170 -26.05 18.00 12.72
CA LEU A 170 -25.58 17.32 11.51
C LEU A 170 -24.06 17.15 11.58
N GLU A 171 -23.59 15.91 11.46
CA GLU A 171 -22.18 15.57 11.46
C GLU A 171 -21.82 14.70 10.25
N GLU A 172 -20.63 14.91 9.70
CA GLU A 172 -20.07 14.00 8.72
C GLU A 172 -19.53 12.74 9.42
N MET A 173 -20.26 11.63 9.30
CA MET A 173 -19.93 10.39 10.00
C MET A 173 -18.66 9.69 9.47
N LYS A 174 -18.25 9.97 8.23
CA LYS A 174 -17.14 9.25 7.57
C LYS A 174 -15.79 9.46 8.27
N PRO A 175 -15.32 10.71 8.51
CA PRO A 175 -14.06 10.93 9.24
C PRO A 175 -14.10 10.40 10.67
N CYS A 176 -15.17 10.70 11.41
CA CYS A 176 -15.31 10.32 12.82
C CYS A 176 -15.27 8.79 13.03
N ARG A 177 -15.93 8.03 12.14
CA ARG A 177 -15.87 6.56 12.14
C ARG A 177 -14.49 6.03 11.72
N GLY A 178 -13.83 6.71 10.78
CA GLY A 178 -12.47 6.39 10.35
C GLY A 178 -11.49 6.47 11.51
N ASP A 179 -11.51 7.59 12.25
CA ASP A 179 -10.65 7.82 13.41
C ASP A 179 -10.86 6.78 14.53
N MET A 180 -12.12 6.41 14.83
CA MET A 180 -12.41 5.36 15.79
C MET A 180 -11.83 4.00 15.34
N THR A 181 -12.00 3.65 14.07
CA THR A 181 -11.49 2.39 13.51
C THR A 181 -9.97 2.35 13.58
N LEU A 182 -9.31 3.44 13.17
CA LEU A 182 -7.87 3.59 13.23
C LEU A 182 -7.34 3.53 14.66
N ASN A 183 -8.04 4.13 15.62
CA ASN A 183 -7.70 4.04 17.05
C ASN A 183 -7.77 2.61 17.59
N VAL A 184 -8.81 1.86 17.24
CA VAL A 184 -8.92 0.44 17.60
C VAL A 184 -7.74 -0.34 17.04
N ILE A 185 -7.43 -0.12 15.76
CA ILE A 185 -6.33 -0.81 15.07
C ILE A 185 -4.99 -0.47 15.73
N LEU A 186 -4.63 0.82 15.85
CA LEU A 186 -3.34 1.25 16.40
C LEU A 186 -3.12 0.79 17.84
N LYS A 187 -4.18 0.76 18.65
CA LYS A 187 -4.09 0.22 20.02
C LYS A 187 -3.91 -1.29 20.03
N THR A 188 -4.55 -2.00 19.11
CA THR A 188 -4.43 -3.46 19.00
C THR A 188 -3.03 -3.87 18.53
N VAL A 189 -2.45 -3.12 17.57
CA VAL A 189 -1.19 -3.52 16.93
C VAL A 189 0.06 -2.99 17.65
N ALA A 190 0.00 -1.81 18.26
CA ALA A 190 1.17 -1.14 18.86
C ALA A 190 0.85 -0.36 20.14
N GLY A 191 -0.34 -0.53 20.72
CA GLY A 191 -0.75 0.16 21.94
C GLY A 191 -0.87 1.69 21.78
N LYS A 192 -0.94 2.20 20.54
CA LYS A 192 -0.96 3.64 20.23
C LYS A 192 -2.33 4.15 19.85
N ARG A 193 -2.54 5.47 20.01
CA ARG A 193 -3.78 6.15 19.64
C ARG A 193 -3.49 7.21 18.57
N TYR A 194 -4.38 7.33 17.58
CA TYR A 194 -4.44 8.42 16.62
C TYR A 194 -5.06 9.66 17.29
N SER A 195 -4.29 10.74 17.40
CA SER A 195 -4.71 11.95 18.10
C SER A 195 -5.07 13.06 17.12
N THR A 196 -6.35 13.43 17.08
CA THR A 196 -6.86 14.49 16.19
C THR A 196 -7.85 15.43 16.87
N GLY A 197 -8.21 15.18 18.14
CA GLY A 197 -9.22 15.95 18.85
C GLY A 197 -8.67 17.15 19.63
N PRO A 198 -9.34 18.31 19.64
CA PRO A 198 -9.06 19.39 20.58
C PRO A 198 -9.39 18.89 21.99
N GLY A 199 -8.38 18.77 22.85
CA GLY A 199 -8.51 18.23 24.21
C GLY A 199 -7.79 16.90 24.45
N ASP A 200 -7.12 16.34 23.44
CA ASP A 200 -6.22 15.19 23.66
C ASP A 200 -4.90 15.68 24.30
N VAL A 201 -4.82 15.60 25.63
CA VAL A 201 -3.67 16.07 26.43
C VAL A 201 -2.44 15.15 26.28
N GLY A 202 -2.56 14.00 25.58
CA GLY A 202 -1.53 12.95 25.58
C GLY A 202 -0.86 12.63 24.25
N GLY A 203 -1.49 12.86 23.10
CA GLY A 203 -0.97 12.37 21.82
C GLY A 203 -0.49 13.45 20.87
N LYS A 204 0.82 13.42 20.58
CA LYS A 204 1.40 14.23 19.50
C LYS A 204 0.96 13.67 18.16
N LYS A 205 0.50 14.55 17.27
CA LYS A 205 0.24 14.22 15.86
C LYS A 205 1.51 13.64 15.25
N GLU A 206 1.43 12.44 14.69
CA GLU A 206 2.58 11.77 14.08
C GLU A 206 2.91 12.39 12.71
N SER A 207 4.17 12.30 12.27
CA SER A 207 4.67 12.96 11.05
C SER A 207 3.90 12.56 9.79
N TRP A 208 3.50 11.28 9.68
CA TRP A 208 2.74 10.76 8.54
C TRP A 208 1.28 11.22 8.50
N GLN A 209 0.76 11.82 9.58
CA GLN A 209 -0.62 12.31 9.67
C GLN A 209 -0.80 13.70 9.02
N THR A 210 0.21 14.13 8.25
CA THR A 210 0.15 15.33 7.40
C THR A 210 -0.75 15.08 6.19
N GLN A 211 -1.19 16.16 5.54
CA GLN A 211 -1.98 16.04 4.31
C GLN A 211 -1.22 15.25 3.23
N GLU A 212 0.07 15.50 3.06
CA GLU A 212 0.94 14.77 2.13
C GLU A 212 1.12 13.30 2.53
N GLY A 213 1.24 13.00 3.84
CA GLY A 213 1.31 11.63 4.33
C GLY A 213 0.03 10.82 4.05
N ASN A 214 -1.13 11.44 4.30
CA ASN A 214 -2.43 10.84 3.96
C ASN A 214 -2.59 10.63 2.46
N GLU A 215 -2.10 11.56 1.63
CA GLU A 215 -2.03 11.39 0.18
C GLU A 215 -1.17 10.18 -0.17
N GLY A 216 0.03 10.05 0.40
CA GLY A 216 0.89 8.89 0.17
C GLY A 216 0.27 7.55 0.58
N ILE A 217 -0.49 7.50 1.68
CA ILE A 217 -1.23 6.29 2.10
C ILE A 217 -2.37 5.97 1.11
N LEU A 218 -3.07 6.99 0.60
CA LEU A 218 -4.06 6.80 -0.46
C LEU A 218 -3.38 6.28 -1.74
N LEU A 219 -2.18 6.80 -2.07
CA LEU A 219 -1.37 6.30 -3.17
C LEU A 219 -0.92 4.84 -2.95
N PHE A 220 -0.71 4.41 -1.71
CA PHE A 220 -0.44 3.00 -1.43
C PHE A 220 -1.63 2.10 -1.78
N GLY A 221 -2.87 2.56 -1.54
CA GLY A 221 -4.10 1.83 -1.89
C GLY A 221 -4.48 1.83 -3.36
N GLY A 222 -3.92 2.75 -4.16
CA GLY A 222 -4.04 2.69 -5.61
C GLY A 222 -3.15 1.59 -6.17
N LEU A 223 -3.76 0.50 -6.64
CA LEU A 223 -3.07 -0.72 -7.05
C LEU A 223 -2.16 -0.57 -8.29
N VAL A 224 -2.19 0.54 -9.05
CA VAL A 224 -1.34 0.71 -10.24
C VAL A 224 -1.02 2.19 -10.50
N TRP A 225 0.27 2.53 -10.63
CA TRP A 225 0.74 3.88 -10.95
C TRP A 225 1.36 3.98 -12.35
N PRO A 226 1.47 5.18 -12.98
CA PRO A 226 2.07 5.32 -14.31
C PRO A 226 3.46 4.69 -14.45
N GLY A 227 4.29 4.75 -13.39
CA GLY A 227 5.61 4.12 -13.35
C GLY A 227 5.59 2.59 -13.33
N ASP A 228 4.50 1.95 -12.88
CA ASP A 228 4.31 0.49 -12.93
C ASP A 228 3.96 0.00 -14.35
N VAL A 229 3.62 0.93 -15.24
CA VAL A 229 3.01 0.62 -16.54
C VAL A 229 3.98 0.95 -17.66
N ILE A 230 4.70 2.07 -17.51
CA ILE A 230 5.71 2.53 -18.45
C ILE A 230 7.04 2.61 -17.70
N PRO A 231 7.72 1.47 -17.44
CA PRO A 231 8.91 1.45 -16.59
C PRO A 231 10.04 2.36 -17.09
N PHE A 232 10.12 2.61 -18.40
CA PHE A 232 11.14 3.47 -18.99
C PHE A 232 10.91 4.98 -18.75
N LEU A 233 9.69 5.42 -18.39
CA LEU A 233 9.42 6.81 -17.98
C LEU A 233 9.42 6.99 -16.46
N ARG A 234 9.71 5.93 -15.69
CA ARG A 234 9.73 5.97 -14.23
C ARG A 234 10.66 7.05 -13.68
N PHE A 235 11.79 7.31 -14.35
CA PHE A 235 12.76 8.32 -13.90
C PHE A 235 12.20 9.74 -13.89
N LEU A 236 11.15 10.03 -14.67
CA LEU A 236 10.52 11.35 -14.72
C LEU A 236 9.60 11.62 -13.52
N ASP A 237 9.10 10.56 -12.86
CA ASP A 237 8.12 10.66 -11.77
C ASP A 237 7.00 11.68 -12.08
N LEU A 238 6.35 11.52 -13.25
CA LEU A 238 5.31 12.44 -13.72
C LEU A 238 4.15 12.47 -12.71
N GLY A 239 3.97 13.61 -12.04
CA GLY A 239 3.00 13.78 -10.96
C GLY A 239 3.57 13.62 -9.54
N GLY A 240 4.86 13.29 -9.40
CA GLY A 240 5.55 13.23 -8.10
C GLY A 240 5.14 12.07 -7.19
N TYR A 241 4.40 11.09 -7.72
CA TYR A 241 3.81 10.01 -6.93
C TYR A 241 4.87 9.16 -6.22
N GLU A 242 5.94 8.76 -6.91
CA GLU A 242 6.99 7.93 -6.28
C GLU A 242 7.73 8.71 -5.19
N ARG A 243 7.92 10.02 -5.37
CA ARG A 243 8.50 10.90 -4.34
C ARG A 243 7.61 10.99 -3.09
N VAL A 244 6.31 11.23 -3.26
CA VAL A 244 5.34 11.27 -2.15
C VAL A 244 5.34 9.92 -1.43
N MET A 245 5.23 8.81 -2.16
CA MET A 245 5.28 7.46 -1.58
C MET A 245 6.55 7.19 -0.78
N LYS A 246 7.73 7.56 -1.29
CA LYS A 246 9.00 7.39 -0.57
C LYS A 246 9.05 8.22 0.72
N LYS A 247 8.58 9.46 0.67
CA LYS A 247 8.53 10.34 1.83
C LYS A 247 7.60 9.76 2.90
N THR A 248 6.38 9.39 2.52
CA THR A 248 5.39 8.79 3.43
C THR A 248 5.87 7.45 4.00
N ALA A 249 6.46 6.58 3.18
CA ALA A 249 7.02 5.31 3.65
C ALA A 249 8.11 5.53 4.70
N LYS A 250 8.95 6.56 4.51
CA LYS A 250 9.96 6.95 5.51
C LYS A 250 9.34 7.48 6.81
N GLU A 251 8.34 8.34 6.72
CA GLU A 251 7.65 8.89 7.91
C GLU A 251 6.92 7.80 8.71
N LEU A 252 6.35 6.81 8.02
CA LEU A 252 5.76 5.62 8.64
C LEU A 252 6.84 4.75 9.29
N ASP A 253 7.95 4.50 8.59
CA ASP A 253 9.06 3.70 9.14
C ASP A 253 9.67 4.35 10.39
N ASP A 254 9.97 5.65 10.35
CA ASP A 254 10.48 6.40 11.50
C ASP A 254 9.51 6.34 12.71
N THR A 255 8.20 6.25 12.44
CA THR A 255 7.18 6.13 13.50
C THR A 255 7.11 4.72 14.07
N LEU A 256 7.06 3.70 13.20
CA LEU A 256 7.06 2.30 13.61
C LEU A 256 8.35 1.92 14.33
N ASP A 257 9.49 2.46 13.91
CA ASP A 257 10.77 2.24 14.57
C ASP A 257 10.77 2.82 15.98
N ARG A 258 10.31 4.07 16.17
CA ARG A 258 10.15 4.66 17.50
C ARG A 258 9.25 3.80 18.41
N TRP A 259 8.13 3.31 17.89
CA TRP A 259 7.24 2.45 18.66
C TRP A 259 7.91 1.11 19.00
N LEU A 260 8.61 0.48 18.05
CA LEU A 260 9.31 -0.78 18.28
C LEU A 260 10.41 -0.66 19.33
N GLN A 261 11.22 0.40 19.25
CA GLN A 261 12.25 0.67 20.26
C GLN A 261 11.64 0.91 21.65
N GLU A 262 10.48 1.56 21.73
CA GLU A 262 9.77 1.74 23.01
C GLU A 262 9.38 0.39 23.63
N HIS A 263 8.84 -0.54 22.83
CA HIS A 263 8.47 -1.89 23.29
C HIS A 263 9.69 -2.70 23.72
N LYS A 264 10.79 -2.68 22.94
CA LYS A 264 12.07 -3.32 23.34
C LYS A 264 12.56 -2.79 24.69
N ARG A 265 12.60 -1.46 24.85
CA ARG A 265 13.02 -0.81 26.10
C ARG A 265 12.12 -1.22 27.28
N LYS A 266 10.80 -1.34 27.08
CA LYS A 266 9.84 -1.75 28.13
C LYS A 266 10.08 -3.18 28.59
N ARG A 267 10.39 -4.07 27.65
CA ARG A 267 10.72 -5.48 27.90
C ARG A 267 12.00 -5.62 28.72
N GLU A 268 13.06 -4.90 28.36
CA GLU A 268 14.34 -4.90 29.08
C GLU A 268 14.21 -4.46 30.55
N ARG A 269 13.31 -3.52 30.84
CA ARG A 269 13.04 -3.05 32.21
C ARG A 269 12.27 -4.06 33.08
N GLY A 270 11.88 -5.23 32.55
CA GLY A 270 11.13 -6.24 33.30
C GLY A 270 9.68 -5.85 33.61
N THR A 271 9.20 -4.72 33.09
CA THR A 271 7.82 -4.23 33.29
C THR A 271 6.75 -5.17 32.72
N ASP A 272 7.11 -6.04 31.77
CA ASP A 272 6.21 -7.00 31.11
C ASP A 272 5.79 -8.18 32.00
N GLN A 273 6.52 -8.52 33.06
CA GLN A 273 6.18 -9.68 33.90
C GLN A 273 4.89 -9.48 34.69
N LEU A 274 4.44 -8.24 34.90
CA LEU A 274 3.22 -7.91 35.63
C LEU A 274 1.98 -7.79 34.72
N VAL A 275 2.13 -7.76 33.38
CA VAL A 275 1.03 -7.51 32.43
C VAL A 275 1.13 -8.40 31.17
N LYS A 276 1.30 -9.71 31.34
CA LYS A 276 1.24 -10.67 30.19
C LYS A 276 -0.11 -10.65 29.45
N GLU A 277 -1.15 -10.09 30.04
CA GLU A 277 -2.52 -10.16 29.53
C GLU A 277 -2.91 -9.02 28.57
N GLU A 278 -2.14 -7.93 28.49
CA GLU A 278 -2.41 -6.78 27.61
C GLU A 278 -1.33 -6.54 26.53
N GLN A 279 -0.52 -7.55 26.21
CA GLN A 279 0.46 -7.45 25.13
C GLN A 279 -0.23 -7.20 23.78
N ASP A 280 0.21 -6.13 23.10
CA ASP A 280 -0.20 -5.81 21.74
C ASP A 280 0.54 -6.69 20.71
N PHE A 281 0.26 -6.49 19.42
CA PHE A 281 0.84 -7.36 18.39
C PHE A 281 2.35 -7.18 18.25
N MET A 282 2.86 -5.97 18.47
CA MET A 282 4.28 -5.67 18.41
C MET A 282 5.05 -6.39 19.53
N ASP A 283 4.49 -6.42 20.75
CA ASP A 283 5.02 -7.19 21.89
C ASP A 283 5.06 -8.70 21.62
N VAL A 284 3.99 -9.21 20.99
CA VAL A 284 3.90 -10.63 20.64
C VAL A 284 4.94 -10.98 19.59
N MET A 285 5.11 -10.14 18.56
CA MET A 285 6.10 -10.35 17.52
C MET A 285 7.54 -10.29 18.05
N LEU A 286 7.84 -9.47 19.07
CA LEU A 286 9.13 -9.49 19.77
C LEU A 286 9.40 -10.81 20.53
N SER A 287 8.36 -11.59 20.82
CA SER A 287 8.45 -12.87 21.52
C SER A 287 8.55 -14.07 20.58
N VAL A 288 8.38 -13.86 19.28
CA VAL A 288 8.55 -14.89 18.25
C VAL A 288 10.06 -15.18 18.07
N PRO A 289 10.50 -16.45 18.01
CA PRO A 289 11.92 -16.81 17.86
C PRO A 289 12.59 -16.17 16.62
N GLU A 290 13.89 -15.89 16.72
CA GLU A 290 14.69 -15.27 15.64
C GLU A 290 14.92 -16.19 14.43
N ASP A 291 14.70 -17.51 14.56
CA ASP A 291 14.89 -18.47 13.46
C ASP A 291 14.00 -18.18 12.23
N TYR A 292 12.98 -17.35 12.36
CA TYR A 292 12.08 -16.93 11.28
C TYR A 292 12.59 -15.72 10.47
N SER A 293 13.55 -14.94 10.97
CA SER A 293 14.10 -13.78 10.24
C SER A 293 15.03 -14.14 9.08
N ASP A 294 15.68 -15.30 9.13
CA ASP A 294 16.61 -15.71 8.07
C ASP A 294 15.95 -16.32 6.82
N ILE A 295 14.63 -16.53 6.83
CA ILE A 295 13.92 -17.24 5.75
C ILE A 295 13.79 -16.39 4.47
N ALA A 296 13.96 -15.07 4.55
CA ALA A 296 13.82 -14.14 3.41
C ALA A 296 14.85 -12.99 3.36
N GLY A 297 15.86 -12.99 4.24
CA GLY A 297 16.84 -11.90 4.32
C GLY A 297 16.27 -10.59 4.88
N HIS A 298 15.21 -10.68 5.69
CA HIS A 298 14.63 -9.56 6.42
C HIS A 298 14.92 -9.73 7.91
N ASP A 299 15.48 -8.72 8.55
CA ASP A 299 15.70 -8.77 9.99
C ASP A 299 14.36 -8.80 10.77
N GLY A 300 14.40 -9.27 12.02
CA GLY A 300 13.22 -9.41 12.86
C GLY A 300 12.47 -8.09 13.09
N ASP A 301 13.16 -6.94 13.11
CA ASP A 301 12.54 -5.63 13.31
C ASP A 301 11.74 -5.24 12.06
N THR A 302 12.31 -5.43 10.88
CA THR A 302 11.62 -5.24 9.60
C THR A 302 10.38 -6.14 9.49
N ILE A 303 10.48 -7.41 9.90
CA ILE A 303 9.33 -8.32 9.90
C ILE A 303 8.25 -7.85 10.89
N ASN A 304 8.63 -7.41 12.09
CA ASN A 304 7.69 -6.91 13.08
C ASN A 304 6.98 -5.63 12.59
N LYS A 305 7.74 -4.62 12.15
CA LYS A 305 7.20 -3.37 11.61
C LYS A 305 6.28 -3.61 10.42
N SER A 306 6.70 -4.43 9.46
CA SER A 306 5.90 -4.74 8.27
C SER A 306 4.63 -5.55 8.59
N THR A 307 4.70 -6.50 9.53
CA THR A 307 3.53 -7.29 9.99
C THR A 307 2.55 -6.43 10.78
N THR A 308 3.05 -5.53 11.62
CA THR A 308 2.21 -4.54 12.32
C THR A 308 1.48 -3.64 11.31
N LEU A 309 2.20 -3.16 10.29
CA LEU A 309 1.66 -2.25 9.29
C LEU A 309 0.61 -2.91 8.38
N VAL A 310 0.78 -4.18 8.00
CA VAL A 310 -0.20 -4.88 7.13
C VAL A 310 -1.50 -5.21 7.84
N ILE A 311 -1.44 -5.45 9.15
CA ILE A 311 -2.64 -5.67 9.95
C ILE A 311 -3.37 -4.34 10.20
N ALA A 312 -2.61 -3.23 10.18
CA ALA A 312 -3.17 -1.90 10.35
C ALA A 312 -3.81 -1.30 9.09
N TYR A 313 -3.60 -1.94 7.93
CA TYR A 313 -4.13 -1.54 6.63
C TYR A 313 -5.39 -2.33 6.27
#